data_AF-A0A1Q6F875-F1
#
_entry.id   AF-A0A1Q6F875-F1
#
_cell.length_a   1.000
_cell.length_b   1.000
_cell.length_c   1.000
_cell.angle_alpha   90.00
_cell.angle_beta   90.00
_cell.angle_gamma   90.00
#
_symmetry.space_group_name_H-M   'P 1'
#
loop_
_entity.id
_entity.type
_entity.pdbx_description
1 polymer ?
#
loop_
_entity_poly.entity_id
_entity_poly.type
_entity_poly.pdbx_seq_one_letter_code
_entity_poly.pdbx_strand_id
1 'polypeptide(L)'
;MNLNEYYRNHKDAINSSIMEIACDLAVGQLLNAHDAPFETFVEADDPDDPDSGTHYKEEFQKEYDKYYDEEYARVSKLMRFDYCQEDGVAASPEDTNT
;
A
#
# COMPACT_ATOMS: atom_id res chain seq x y z
N MET A 1 -9.88 -25.89 2.20
CA MET A 1 -9.70 -24.64 2.98
C MET A 1 -10.75 -23.66 2.49
N ASN A 2 -11.54 -23.05 3.38
CA ASN A 2 -12.54 -22.05 3.00
C ASN A 2 -11.85 -20.69 2.78
N LEU A 3 -12.09 -20.03 1.65
CA LEU A 3 -11.41 -18.78 1.30
C LEU A 3 -11.73 -17.66 2.29
N ASN A 4 -12.98 -17.54 2.73
CA ASN A 4 -13.41 -16.50 3.66
C ASN A 4 -12.83 -16.76 5.06
N GLU A 5 -12.69 -18.02 5.47
CA GLU A 5 -12.01 -18.40 6.72
C GLU A 5 -10.51 -18.07 6.67
N TYR A 6 -9.86 -18.26 5.51
CA TYR A 6 -8.47 -17.84 5.31
C TYR A 6 -8.32 -16.32 5.41
N TYR A 7 -9.15 -15.55 4.70
CA TYR A 7 -9.08 -14.09 4.73
C TYR A 7 -9.31 -13.55 6.15
N ARG A 8 -10.30 -14.08 6.87
CA ARG A 8 -10.57 -13.72 8.27
C ARG A 8 -9.37 -13.98 9.18
N ASN A 9 -8.76 -15.16 9.08
CA ASN A 9 -7.69 -15.57 9.98
C ASN A 9 -6.32 -14.93 9.63
N HIS A 10 -6.18 -14.37 8.42
CA HIS A 10 -4.93 -13.80 7.92
C HIS A 10 -5.06 -12.32 7.52
N LYS A 11 -6.11 -11.63 7.99
CA LYS A 11 -6.43 -10.27 7.55
C LYS A 11 -5.28 -9.30 7.72
N ASP A 12 -4.63 -9.31 8.88
CA ASP A 12 -3.50 -8.42 9.17
C ASP A 12 -2.29 -8.74 8.29
N ALA A 13 -1.99 -10.02 8.07
CA ALA A 13 -0.89 -10.44 7.20
C ALA A 13 -1.13 -10.08 5.74
N ILE A 14 -2.37 -10.24 5.26
CA ILE A 14 -2.78 -9.83 3.91
C ILE A 14 -2.66 -8.30 3.80
N ASN A 15 -3.17 -7.55 4.77
CA ASN A 15 -3.09 -6.10 4.79
C ASN A 15 -1.64 -5.61 4.72
N SER A 16 -0.76 -6.12 5.60
CA SER A 16 0.67 -5.81 5.59
C SER A 16 1.32 -6.14 4.25
N SER A 17 1.00 -7.30 3.65
CA SER A 17 1.54 -7.66 2.33
C SER A 17 1.08 -6.69 1.24
N ILE A 18 -0.16 -6.22 1.29
CA ILE A 18 -0.69 -5.22 0.34
C ILE A 18 0.00 -3.87 0.55
N MET A 19 0.22 -3.44 1.81
CA MET A 19 0.95 -2.21 2.13
C MET A 19 2.39 -2.25 1.59
N GLU A 20 3.10 -3.36 1.75
CA GLU A 20 4.45 -3.54 1.21
C GLU A 20 4.47 -3.46 -0.33
N ILE A 21 3.53 -4.15 -0.99
CA ILE A 21 3.43 -4.09 -2.46
C ILE A 21 3.07 -2.68 -2.94
N ALA A 22 2.16 -1.98 -2.25
CA ALA A 22 1.77 -0.62 -2.60
C ALA A 22 2.94 0.36 -2.44
N CYS A 23 3.77 0.18 -1.41
CA CYS A 23 5.01 0.93 -1.21
C CYS A 23 5.95 0.78 -2.42
N ASP A 24 6.29 -0.46 -2.80
CA ASP A 24 7.20 -0.74 -3.92
C ASP A 24 6.67 -0.16 -5.25
N LEU A 25 5.36 -0.27 -5.48
CA LEU A 25 4.71 0.26 -6.68
C LEU A 25 4.68 1.80 -6.69
N ALA A 26 4.41 2.43 -5.54
CA ALA A 26 4.41 3.88 -5.41
C ALA A 26 5.81 4.48 -5.63
N VAL A 27 6.85 3.83 -5.08
CA VAL A 27 8.25 4.19 -5.37
C VAL A 27 8.50 4.07 -6.88
N GLY A 28 8.13 2.95 -7.50
CA GLY A 28 8.31 2.74 -8.94
C GLY A 28 7.60 3.81 -9.80
N GLN A 29 6.40 4.23 -9.42
CA GLN A 29 5.68 5.33 -10.08
C GLN A 29 6.44 6.65 -9.94
N LEU A 30 6.94 6.96 -8.74
CA LEU A 30 7.70 8.18 -8.48
C LEU A 30 9.00 8.22 -9.30
N LEU A 31 9.77 7.13 -9.33
CA LEU A 31 10.99 7.02 -10.13
C LEU A 31 10.70 7.24 -11.62
N ASN A 32 9.63 6.63 -12.14
CA ASN A 32 9.24 6.74 -13.55
C ASN A 32 8.70 8.13 -13.93
N ALA A 33 7.97 8.79 -13.01
CA ALA A 33 7.36 10.10 -13.26
C ALA A 33 8.42 11.21 -13.37
N HIS A 34 9.49 11.10 -12.59
CA HIS A 34 10.53 12.11 -12.50
C HIS A 34 11.82 11.76 -13.27
N ASP A 35 11.96 10.53 -13.74
CA ASP A 35 13.17 10.00 -14.41
C ASP A 35 14.45 10.28 -13.60
N ALA A 36 14.36 10.09 -12.29
CA ALA A 36 15.40 10.41 -11.32
C ALA A 36 15.61 9.27 -10.31
N PRO A 37 16.82 9.14 -9.73
CA PRO A 37 17.12 8.08 -8.77
C PRO A 37 16.44 8.33 -7.41
N PHE A 38 16.23 7.27 -6.63
CA PHE A 38 15.47 7.29 -5.38
C PHE A 38 15.95 8.34 -4.37
N GLU A 39 17.27 8.51 -4.27
CA GLU A 39 17.96 9.47 -3.39
C GLU A 39 17.57 10.92 -3.68
N THR A 40 17.00 11.20 -4.85
CA THR A 40 16.49 12.53 -5.21
C THR A 40 15.23 12.87 -4.42
N PHE A 41 14.44 11.89 -4.04
CA PHE A 41 13.12 12.08 -3.42
C PHE A 41 13.16 12.06 -1.90
N VAL A 42 14.22 11.52 -1.30
CA VAL A 42 14.36 11.37 0.15
C VAL A 42 15.27 12.43 0.75
N GLU A 43 15.00 12.76 2.00
CA GLU A 43 15.89 13.56 2.83
C GLU A 43 17.13 12.73 3.18
N ALA A 44 18.25 13.40 3.44
CA ALA A 44 19.44 12.70 3.88
C ALA A 44 19.21 12.19 5.32
N ASP A 45 19.69 10.98 5.60
CA ASP A 45 19.59 10.38 6.94
C ASP A 45 20.10 11.36 8.01
N ASP A 46 19.31 11.56 9.07
CA ASP A 46 19.71 12.35 10.21
C ASP A 46 20.72 11.53 11.05
N PRO A 47 22.00 11.95 11.16
CA PRO A 47 22.99 11.22 11.95
C PRO A 47 22.65 11.17 13.44
N ASP A 48 21.75 12.04 13.93
CA ASP A 48 21.29 12.05 15.32
C ASP A 48 20.01 11.20 15.53
N ASP A 49 19.36 10.72 14.46
CA ASP A 49 18.20 9.82 14.50
C ASP A 49 18.34 8.65 13.49
N PRO A 50 19.16 7.62 13.80
CA PRO A 50 19.40 6.50 12.91
C PRO A 50 18.21 5.52 12.76
N ASP A 51 17.15 5.67 13.57
CA ASP A 51 15.92 4.87 13.48
C ASP A 51 14.80 5.61 12.71
N SER A 52 15.06 6.85 12.29
CA SER A 52 14.14 7.61 11.44
C SER A 52 14.08 6.89 10.09
N GLY A 53 12.90 6.35 9.76
CA GLY A 53 12.68 5.60 8.53
C GLY A 53 12.87 6.47 7.28
N THR A 54 12.48 5.96 6.11
CA THR A 54 12.54 6.74 4.87
C THR A 54 11.70 8.02 4.98
N HIS A 55 12.35 9.18 4.98
CA HIS A 55 11.67 10.49 4.90
C HIS A 55 11.74 11.02 3.48
N TYR A 56 10.59 11.17 2.83
CA TYR A 56 10.54 11.89 1.57
C TYR A 56 10.61 13.39 1.84
N LYS A 57 11.25 14.12 0.93
CA LYS A 57 11.17 15.58 0.92
C LYS A 57 9.71 15.98 0.82
N GLU A 58 9.33 17.07 1.49
CA GLU A 58 7.95 17.56 1.54
C GLU A 58 7.29 17.68 0.15
N GLU A 59 8.07 18.06 -0.87
CA GLU A 59 7.60 18.19 -2.26
C GLU A 59 7.17 16.87 -2.91
N PHE A 60 7.77 15.74 -2.50
CA PHE A 60 7.48 14.41 -3.03
C PHE A 60 6.62 13.56 -2.12
N GLN A 61 6.60 13.85 -0.80
CA GLN A 61 5.80 13.08 0.17
C GLN A 61 4.33 12.99 -0.24
N LYS A 62 3.72 14.13 -0.61
CA LYS A 62 2.31 14.17 -1.02
C LYS A 62 2.04 13.38 -2.31
N GLU A 63 3.01 13.37 -3.22
CA GLU A 63 2.89 12.63 -4.48
C GLU A 63 3.05 11.11 -4.25
N TYR A 64 4.02 10.73 -3.42
CA TYR A 64 4.19 9.37 -2.95
C TYR A 64 2.93 8.85 -2.24
N ASP A 65 2.37 9.61 -1.28
CA ASP A 65 1.16 9.24 -0.53
C ASP A 65 -0.01 8.97 -1.49
N LYS A 66 -0.17 9.83 -2.51
CA LYS A 66 -1.18 9.64 -3.54
C LYS A 66 -0.97 8.34 -4.32
N TYR A 67 0.24 8.06 -4.79
CA TYR A 67 0.52 6.83 -5.51
C TYR A 67 0.34 5.61 -4.62
N TYR A 68 0.75 5.68 -3.36
CA TYR A 68 0.54 4.64 -2.38
C TYR A 68 -0.95 4.32 -2.20
N ASP A 69 -1.80 5.33 -2.01
CA ASP A 69 -3.25 5.15 -1.88
C ASP A 69 -3.87 4.51 -3.13
N GLU A 70 -3.48 4.98 -4.32
CA GLU A 70 -3.94 4.45 -5.61
C GLU A 70 -3.51 2.98 -5.81
N GLU A 71 -2.26 2.66 -5.51
CA GLU A 71 -1.69 1.31 -5.63
C GLU A 71 -2.27 0.35 -4.58
N TYR A 72 -2.42 0.81 -3.33
CA TYR A 72 -3.07 0.05 -2.26
C TYR A 72 -4.52 -0.30 -2.64
N ALA A 73 -5.29 0.68 -3.13
CA ALA A 73 -6.66 0.45 -3.58
C ALA A 73 -6.71 -0.53 -4.76
N ARG A 74 -5.77 -0.42 -5.71
CA ARG A 74 -5.70 -1.31 -6.89
C ARG A 74 -5.41 -2.75 -6.47
N VAL A 75 -4.42 -2.96 -5.61
CA VAL A 75 -4.01 -4.30 -5.16
C VAL A 75 -5.09 -4.91 -4.27
N SER A 76 -5.65 -4.14 -3.32
CA SER A 76 -6.76 -4.59 -2.48
C SER A 76 -7.96 -5.06 -3.32
N LYS A 77 -8.34 -4.28 -4.33
CA LYS A 77 -9.41 -4.64 -5.26
C LYS A 77 -9.11 -5.90 -6.06
N LEU A 78 -7.87 -6.06 -6.54
CA LEU A 78 -7.45 -7.24 -7.28
C LEU A 78 -7.56 -8.52 -6.42
N MET A 79 -7.22 -8.40 -5.13
CA MET A 79 -7.34 -9.49 -4.16
C MET A 79 -8.77 -9.69 -3.65
N ARG A 80 -9.73 -8.83 -4.01
CA ARG A 80 -11.07 -8.77 -3.38
C ARG A 80 -10.96 -8.67 -1.86
N PHE A 81 -10.01 -7.86 -1.40
CA PHE A 81 -9.73 -7.65 0.01
C PHE A 81 -10.37 -6.34 0.48
N ASP A 82 -11.03 -6.38 1.64
CA ASP A 82 -11.49 -5.20 2.36
C ASP A 82 -11.19 -5.38 3.85
N TYR A 83 -10.20 -4.63 4.34
CA TYR A 83 -9.77 -4.69 5.74
C TYR A 83 -10.88 -4.33 6.72
N CYS A 84 -11.85 -3.51 6.30
CA CYS A 84 -12.97 -3.08 7.13
C CYS A 84 -14.05 -4.16 7.29
N GLN A 85 -14.06 -5.21 6.47
CA GLN A 85 -14.98 -6.34 6.62
C GLN A 85 -14.50 -7.32 7.70
N GLU A 86 -15.45 -7.99 8.37
CA GLU A 86 -15.14 -8.99 9.40
C GLU A 86 -14.42 -10.21 8.83
N ASP A 87 -14.77 -10.63 7.62
CA ASP A 87 -14.12 -11.75 6.93
C ASP A 87 -12.97 -11.32 6.01
N GLY A 88 -12.69 -10.01 5.91
CA GLY A 88 -11.63 -9.47 5.07
C GLY A 88 -11.94 -9.49 3.56
N VAL A 89 -13.14 -9.93 3.16
CA VAL A 89 -13.51 -10.08 1.75
C VAL A 89 -14.34 -8.89 1.30
N ALA A 90 -13.92 -8.21 0.23
CA ALA A 90 -14.67 -7.12 -0.35
C ALA A 90 -16.02 -7.62 -0.90
N ALA A 91 -17.10 -6.91 -0.57
CA ALA A 91 -18.43 -7.23 -1.07
C ALA A 91 -18.48 -7.16 -2.61
N SER A 92 -18.98 -8.21 -3.26
CA SER A 92 -19.25 -8.16 -4.69
C SER A 92 -20.58 -7.42 -4.92
N PRO A 93 -20.71 -6.62 -5.99
CA PRO A 93 -22.02 -6.12 -6.42
C PRO A 93 -23.01 -7.26 -6.76
N GLU A 94 -22.54 -8.50 -6.94
CA GLU A 94 -23.39 -9.68 -7.13
C GLU A 94 -24.00 -10.19 -5.81
N ASP A 95 -23.43 -9.85 -4.65
CA ASP A 95 -23.91 -10.32 -3.34
C ASP A 95 -25.15 -9.57 -2.84
N THR A 96 -25.53 -8.46 -3.50
CA THR A 96 -26.69 -7.63 -3.14
C THR A 96 -28.02 -8.04 -3.79
N ASN A 97 -28.06 -9.15 -4.54
CA ASN A 97 -29.30 -9.69 -5.14
C ASN A 97 -29.93 -10.80 -4.27
N THR A 98 -30.29 -10.49 -3.00
CA THR A 98 -31.16 -11.34 -2.18
C THR A 98 -32.49 -10.64 -1.88
#